data_AF-A0A7T3E5K2-F1
#
_entry.id   AF-A0A7T3E5K2-F1
#
_cell.length_a   1.000
_cell.length_b   1.000
_cell.length_c   1.000
_cell.angle_alpha   90.00
_cell.angle_beta   90.00
_cell.angle_gamma   90.00
#
_symmetry.space_group_name_H-M   'P 1'
#
loop_
_entity.id
_entity.type
_entity.pdbx_description
1 polymer ?
#
loop_
_entity_poly.entity_id
_entity_poly.type
_entity_poly.pdbx_seq_one_letter_code
_entity_poly.pdbx_strand_id
1 'polypeptide(L)'
;MAKKTRRPRWRTIRPDPAQIGPILRELGFVGPEGDPCRVTASHDDTGRWRRIHAHYPDGWTCVVNLRADGSYSMSQSLRLQVAGRPAAAREMAL
;
A
#
# COMPACT_ATOMS: atom_id res chain seq x y z
N MET A 1 -4.66 40.34 -1.02
CA MET A 1 -5.17 39.34 -0.05
C MET A 1 -4.54 37.98 -0.36
N ALA A 2 -3.66 37.46 0.50
CA ALA A 2 -3.10 36.13 0.31
C ALA A 2 -4.16 35.07 0.60
N LYS A 3 -4.55 34.26 -0.40
CA LYS A 3 -5.41 33.09 -0.20
C LYS A 3 -4.65 32.12 0.73
N LYS A 4 -5.11 31.98 1.98
CA LYS A 4 -4.66 30.90 2.88
C LYS A 4 -4.97 29.57 2.20
N THR A 5 -3.97 28.92 1.64
CA THR A 5 -4.08 27.58 1.08
C THR A 5 -4.33 26.60 2.22
N ARG A 6 -5.57 26.12 2.34
CA ARG A 6 -5.86 25.00 3.25
C ARG A 6 -5.01 23.81 2.80
N ARG A 7 -4.18 23.27 3.69
CA ARG A 7 -3.46 22.03 3.41
C ARG A 7 -4.49 20.94 3.11
N PRO A 8 -4.31 20.15 2.03
CA PRO A 8 -5.21 19.04 1.72
C PRO A 8 -5.34 18.11 2.93
N ARG A 9 -6.56 17.86 3.39
CA ARG A 9 -6.80 16.90 4.47
C ARG A 9 -6.96 15.52 3.85
N TRP A 10 -5.88 14.76 3.81
CA TRP A 10 -5.95 13.37 3.37
C TRP A 10 -6.60 12.52 4.45
N ARG A 11 -7.57 11.69 4.06
CA ARG A 11 -8.21 10.72 4.94
C ARG A 11 -7.66 9.34 4.64
N THR A 12 -7.19 8.65 5.67
CA THR A 12 -6.67 7.28 5.53
C THR A 12 -7.79 6.27 5.76
N ILE A 13 -7.88 5.29 4.86
CA ILE A 13 -8.81 4.16 4.92
C ILE A 13 -8.05 2.83 4.81
N ARG A 14 -8.75 1.74 5.12
CA ARG A 14 -8.26 0.36 4.98
C ARG A 14 -9.20 -0.39 4.02
N PRO A 15 -8.93 -0.35 2.70
CA PRO A 15 -9.76 -1.05 1.73
C PRO A 15 -9.55 -2.57 1.85
N ASP A 16 -10.50 -3.32 1.30
CA ASP A 16 -10.39 -4.78 1.18
C ASP A 16 -9.20 -5.13 0.26
N PRO A 17 -8.22 -5.91 0.73
CA PRO A 17 -7.09 -6.30 -0.09
C PRO A 17 -7.45 -7.05 -1.38
N ALA A 18 -8.53 -7.83 -1.38
CA ALA A 18 -8.99 -8.58 -2.56
C ALA A 18 -9.41 -7.66 -3.72
N GLN A 19 -9.83 -6.43 -3.41
CA GLN A 19 -10.17 -5.43 -4.42
C GLN A 19 -8.93 -4.71 -4.97
N ILE A 20 -7.85 -4.65 -4.19
CA ILE A 20 -6.67 -3.84 -4.51
C ILE A 20 -5.64 -4.62 -5.32
N GLY A 21 -5.53 -5.94 -5.10
CA GLY A 21 -4.62 -6.82 -5.85
C GLY A 21 -4.74 -6.65 -7.37
N PRO A 22 -5.94 -6.81 -7.96
CA PRO A 22 -6.16 -6.63 -9.40
C PRO A 22 -5.76 -5.24 -9.91
N ILE A 23 -6.14 -4.17 -9.21
CA ILE A 23 -5.82 -2.78 -9.57
C ILE A 23 -4.30 -2.57 -9.64
N LEU A 24 -3.55 -3.10 -8.67
CA LEU A 24 -2.10 -2.96 -8.66
C LEU A 24 -1.45 -3.68 -9.85
N ARG A 25 -1.97 -4.85 -10.23
CA ARG A 25 -1.47 -5.61 -11.39
C ARG A 25 -1.75 -4.86 -12.70
N GLU A 26 -2.95 -4.28 -12.85
CA GLU A 26 -3.28 -3.43 -14.00
C GLU A 26 -2.37 -2.19 -14.11
N LEU A 27 -1.90 -1.66 -12.98
CA LEU A 27 -0.94 -0.55 -12.92
C LEU A 27 0.52 -0.98 -13.16
N GLY A 28 0.77 -2.27 -13.41
CA GLY A 28 2.10 -2.82 -13.73
C GLY A 28 2.91 -3.32 -12.54
N PHE A 29 2.28 -3.63 -11.41
CA PHE A 29 2.96 -4.29 -10.29
C PHE A 29 3.40 -5.71 -10.71
N VAL A 30 4.68 -6.04 -10.47
CA VAL A 30 5.32 -7.30 -10.90
C VAL A 30 5.68 -8.19 -9.70
N GLY A 31 5.01 -7.99 -8.56
CA GLY A 31 5.25 -8.79 -7.37
C GLY A 31 4.53 -10.15 -7.40
N PRO A 32 4.32 -10.77 -6.23
CA PRO A 32 3.85 -12.14 -6.13
C PRO A 32 2.42 -12.31 -6.63
N GLU A 33 2.10 -13.54 -7.02
CA GLU A 33 0.71 -13.93 -7.29
C GLU A 33 -0.10 -13.93 -5.98
N GLY A 34 -1.37 -13.51 -6.08
CA GLY A 34 -2.26 -13.37 -4.93
C GLY A 34 -2.43 -11.94 -4.42
N ASP A 35 -3.28 -11.78 -3.42
CA ASP A 35 -3.69 -10.47 -2.92
C ASP A 35 -2.81 -10.02 -1.74
N PRO A 36 -2.65 -8.70 -1.55
CA PRO A 36 -1.93 -8.19 -0.38
C PRO A 36 -2.60 -8.66 0.91
N CYS A 37 -1.82 -8.86 1.97
CA CYS A 37 -2.38 -9.17 3.29
C CYS A 37 -2.83 -7.91 4.05
N ARG A 38 -2.31 -6.74 3.66
CA ARG A 38 -2.65 -5.47 4.29
C ARG A 38 -2.59 -4.34 3.27
N VAL A 39 -3.65 -3.55 3.24
CA VAL A 39 -3.69 -2.31 2.44
C VAL A 39 -4.04 -1.12 3.32
N THR A 40 -3.35 -0.01 3.09
CA THR A 40 -3.78 1.30 3.55
C THR A 40 -3.83 2.26 2.37
N ALA A 41 -4.83 3.12 2.36
CA ALA A 41 -4.97 4.09 1.29
C ALA A 41 -5.37 5.45 1.81
N SER A 42 -5.06 6.50 1.05
CA SER A 42 -5.39 7.87 1.38
C SER A 42 -6.19 8.51 0.27
N HIS A 43 -7.31 9.13 0.61
CA HIS A 43 -8.14 9.92 -0.31
C HIS A 43 -7.99 11.41 0.00
N ASP A 44 -8.23 12.26 -0.99
CA ASP A 44 -8.45 13.69 -0.76
C ASP A 44 -9.86 13.98 -0.24
N ASP A 45 -10.17 15.27 -0.10
CA ASP A 45 -11.46 15.78 0.34
C ASP A 45 -12.60 15.52 -0.64
N THR A 46 -12.29 15.27 -1.91
CA THR A 46 -13.24 14.86 -2.96
C THR A 46 -13.46 13.35 -3.01
N GLY A 47 -12.78 12.58 -2.17
CA GLY A 47 -12.85 11.12 -2.17
C GLY A 47 -11.98 10.45 -3.23
N ARG A 48 -11.13 11.20 -3.94
CA ARG A 48 -10.23 10.65 -4.96
C ARG A 48 -9.00 10.04 -4.30
N TRP A 49 -8.61 8.85 -4.76
CA TRP A 49 -7.42 8.14 -4.31
C TRP A 49 -6.16 8.95 -4.57
N ARG A 50 -5.28 9.02 -3.57
CA ARG A 50 -4.00 9.75 -3.60
C ARG A 50 -2.82 8.85 -3.33
N ARG A 51 -2.98 7.87 -2.45
CA ARG A 51 -1.89 6.95 -2.11
C ARG A 51 -2.45 5.58 -1.75
N ILE A 52 -1.76 4.53 -2.17
CA ILE A 52 -2.03 3.15 -1.79
C ILE A 52 -0.72 2.55 -1.30
N HIS A 53 -0.75 1.89 -0.15
CA HIS A 53 0.32 1.03 0.35
C HIS A 53 -0.24 -0.37 0.52
N ALA A 54 0.35 -1.32 -0.18
CA ALA A 54 0.00 -2.73 -0.11
C ALA A 54 1.20 -3.53 0.37
N HIS A 55 0.99 -4.39 1.36
CA HIS A 55 1.97 -5.31 1.90
C HIS A 55 1.54 -6.75 1.61
N TYR A 56 2.50 -7.58 1.24
CA TYR A 56 2.31 -8.99 0.93
C TYR A 56 2.96 -9.87 2.00
N PRO A 57 2.46 -11.11 2.20
CA PRO A 57 2.97 -12.03 3.22
C PRO A 57 4.46 -12.36 3.11
N ASP A 58 4.97 -12.41 1.88
CA ASP A 58 6.35 -12.76 1.52
C ASP A 58 7.34 -11.58 1.63
N GLY A 59 6.87 -10.45 2.14
CA GLY A 59 7.70 -9.26 2.35
C GLY A 59 7.72 -8.30 1.17
N TRP A 60 6.98 -8.55 0.09
CA TRP A 60 6.77 -7.55 -0.94
C TRP A 60 5.94 -6.37 -0.42
N THR A 61 6.26 -5.17 -0.89
CA THR A 61 5.50 -3.95 -0.65
C THR A 61 5.39 -3.15 -1.94
N CYS A 62 4.17 -2.72 -2.25
CA CYS A 62 3.85 -1.84 -3.37
C CYS A 62 3.28 -0.52 -2.84
N VAL A 63 3.82 0.60 -3.32
CA VAL A 63 3.32 1.93 -3.01
C VAL A 63 3.00 2.66 -4.30
N VAL A 64 1.74 3.09 -4.44
CA VAL A 64 1.27 3.90 -5.58
C VAL A 64 0.93 5.30 -5.07
N ASN A 65 1.42 6.34 -5.75
CA ASN A 65 1.03 7.73 -5.52
C ASN A 65 0.32 8.26 -6.76
N LEU A 66 -0.92 8.73 -6.59
CA LEU A 66 -1.80 9.24 -7.64
C LEU A 66 -1.82 10.77 -7.62
N ARG A 67 -1.40 11.39 -8.71
CA ARG A 67 -1.38 12.86 -8.88
C ARG A 67 -2.74 13.36 -9.35
N ALA A 68 -2.96 14.68 -9.23
CA ALA A 68 -4.23 15.30 -9.61
C ALA A 68 -4.47 15.27 -11.13
N ASP A 69 -3.40 15.24 -11.92
CA ASP A 69 -3.43 15.11 -13.38
C ASP A 69 -3.76 13.69 -13.87
N GLY A 70 -3.87 12.71 -12.96
CA GLY A 70 -4.11 11.31 -13.31
C GLY A 70 -2.85 10.48 -13.55
N SER A 71 -1.68 11.11 -13.61
CA SER A 71 -0.41 10.38 -13.60
C SER A 71 -0.18 9.71 -12.23
N TYR A 72 0.64 8.67 -12.21
CA TYR A 72 1.05 8.02 -10.98
C TYR A 72 2.55 7.82 -10.91
N SER A 73 3.04 7.54 -9.71
CA SER A 73 4.33 6.89 -9.51
C SER A 73 4.13 5.64 -8.68
N MET A 74 4.88 4.59 -9.00
CA MET A 74 4.84 3.32 -8.30
C MET A 74 6.24 2.97 -7.80
N SER A 75 6.31 2.52 -6.55
CA SER A 75 7.52 1.98 -5.94
C SER A 75 7.24 0.56 -5.45
N GLN A 76 8.14 -0.35 -5.79
CA GLN A 76 8.07 -1.76 -5.43
C GLN A 76 9.32 -2.11 -4.64
N SER A 77 9.17 -2.88 -3.57
CA SER A 77 10.28 -3.30 -2.73
C SER A 77 10.02 -4.68 -2.17
N LEU A 78 11.08 -5.48 -2.01
CA LEU A 78 11.06 -6.79 -1.40
C LEU A 78 11.94 -6.77 -0.16
N ARG A 79 11.35 -7.06 1.00
CA ARG A 79 12.11 -7.28 2.22
C ARG A 79 12.59 -8.73 2.27
N LEU A 80 13.89 -8.93 2.07
CA LEU A 80 14.52 -10.23 2.27
C LEU A 80 14.64 -10.54 3.76
N GLN A 81 14.21 -11.72 4.17
CA GLN A 81 14.56 -12.28 5.47
C GLN A 81 15.73 -13.24 5.28
N VAL A 82 16.88 -12.92 5.88
CA VAL A 82 18.02 -13.85 5.89
C VAL A 82 17.66 -14.97 6.87
N ALA A 83 17.42 -16.17 6.35
CA ALA A 83 17.23 -17.36 7.16
C ALA A 83 18.48 -17.56 8.03
N GLY A 84 18.35 -17.37 9.34
CA GLY A 84 19.48 -17.38 10.27
C GLY A 84 19.16 -16.84 11.67
N ARG A 85 18.07 -16.10 11.84
CA ARG A 85 17.47 -15.90 13.17
C ARG A 85 16.25 -16.82 13.27
N PRO A 86 16.25 -17.85 14.13
CA PRO A 86 15.00 -18.55 14.42
C PRO A 86 14.01 -17.50 14.91
N ALA A 87 12.86 -17.42 14.23
CA ALA A 87 11.70 -16.74 14.80
C ALA A 87 11.44 -17.48 16.12
N ALA A 88 11.82 -16.85 17.24
CA ALA A 88 11.63 -17.43 18.56
C ALA A 88 10.18 -17.92 18.63
N ALA A 89 10.04 -19.24 18.78
CA ALA A 89 8.78 -19.94 18.82
C ALA A 89 7.81 -19.21 19.75
N ARG A 90 6.83 -18.52 19.16
CA ARG A 90 5.68 -18.06 19.92
C ARG A 90 4.70 -19.21 19.98
N GLU A 91 4.71 -19.85 21.15
CA GLU A 91 3.59 -20.53 21.80
C GLU A 91 3.12 -21.86 21.18
N MET A 92 3.71 -22.95 21.66
CA MET A 92 2.91 -24.00 22.31
C MET A 92 3.11 -23.88 23.82
N ALA A 93 2.25 -23.11 24.47
CA ALA A 93 1.95 -23.27 25.89
C ALA A 93 0.60 -24.00 25.96
N LEU A 94 0.69 -25.30 26.25
CA LEU A 94 -0.40 -26.11 26.79
C LEU A 94 -0.63 -25.74 28.25
#